data_AF-A0A6I4VZW7-F1
#
_entry.id   AF-A0A6I4VZW7-F1
#
_cell.length_a   1.000
_cell.length_b   1.000
_cell.length_c   1.000
_cell.angle_alpha   90.00
_cell.angle_beta   90.00
_cell.angle_gamma   90.00
#
_symmetry.space_group_name_H-M   'P 1'
#
loop_
_entity.id
_entity.type
_entity.pdbx_description
1 polymer ?
#
loop_
_entity_poly.entity_id
_entity_poly.type
_entity_poly.pdbx_seq_one_letter_code
_entity_poly.pdbx_strand_id
1 'polypeptide(L)'
;MIIGIHKNRIIDIRYFNPILQKITLEQLKDAGIPDKEYDHMNLDQHFVVYHMGKYKLRMVFPKPTADVPSPNLISVSLVDINYAS
;
A
#
# COMPACT_ATOMS: atom_id res chain seq x y z
N MET A 1 0.82 5.89 13.39
CA MET A 1 0.12 6.55 12.26
C MET A 1 0.98 7.71 11.79
N ILE A 2 1.06 7.96 10.47
CA ILE A 2 1.80 9.07 9.86
C ILE A 2 0.84 9.82 8.93
N ILE A 3 0.91 11.15 8.91
CA ILE A 3 0.09 12.00 8.05
C ILE A 3 1.02 12.83 7.15
N GLY A 4 0.92 12.63 5.85
CA GLY A 4 1.58 13.43 4.82
C GLY A 4 0.76 14.68 4.49
N ILE A 5 1.41 15.84 4.55
CA ILE A 5 0.80 17.14 4.26
C ILE A 5 1.56 17.79 3.09
N HIS A 6 0.82 18.29 2.09
CA HIS A 6 1.37 19.07 0.99
C HIS A 6 0.48 20.28 0.74
N LYS A 7 1.08 21.49 0.65
CA LYS A 7 0.35 22.76 0.45
C LYS A 7 -0.89 22.90 1.36
N ASN A 8 -0.71 22.61 2.65
CA ASN A 8 -1.76 22.66 3.68
C ASN A 8 -2.95 21.71 3.46
N ARG A 9 -2.76 20.64 2.67
CA ARG A 9 -3.74 19.57 2.44
C ARG A 9 -3.17 18.23 2.87
N ILE A 10 -4.00 17.37 3.45
CA ILE A 10 -3.64 15.98 3.75
C ILE A 10 -3.63 15.20 2.44
N ILE A 11 -2.51 14.55 2.13
CA ILE A 11 -2.30 13.81 0.87
C ILE A 11 -2.07 12.32 1.08
N ASP A 12 -1.59 11.90 2.25
CA ASP A 12 -1.33 10.51 2.62
C ASP A 12 -1.66 10.32 4.10
N ILE A 13 -2.51 9.36 4.43
CA ILE A 13 -2.69 8.90 5.80
C ILE A 13 -2.21 7.45 5.85
N ARG A 14 -1.09 7.23 6.55
CA ARG A 14 -0.46 5.92 6.65
C ARG A 14 -0.64 5.31 8.02
N TYR A 15 -1.14 4.08 8.04
CA TYR A 15 -1.38 3.32 9.23
C TYR A 15 -0.50 2.07 9.29
N PHE A 16 0.12 1.87 10.44
CA PHE A 16 0.97 0.73 10.77
C PHE A 16 0.32 0.05 11.96
N ASN A 17 -0.16 -1.18 11.77
CA ASN A 17 -0.80 -1.95 12.82
C ASN A 17 -0.24 -3.37 12.81
N PRO A 18 0.31 -3.86 13.93
CA PRO A 18 0.82 -5.23 14.03
C PRO A 18 -0.19 -6.30 13.63
N ILE A 19 -1.49 -6.06 13.83
CA ILE A 19 -2.54 -7.01 13.42
C ILE A 19 -2.58 -7.16 11.89
N LEU A 20 -2.36 -6.05 11.16
CA LEU A 20 -2.36 -6.06 9.69
C LEU A 20 -1.14 -6.80 9.13
N GLN A 21 -0.04 -6.91 9.89
CA GLN A 21 1.15 -7.68 9.50
C GLN A 21 0.92 -9.20 9.44
N LYS A 22 -0.28 -9.68 9.79
CA LYS A 22 -0.68 -11.07 9.59
C LYS A 22 -1.25 -11.33 8.19
N ILE A 23 -1.53 -10.28 7.42
CA ILE A 23 -2.07 -10.36 6.07
C ILE A 23 -0.92 -10.54 5.08
N THR A 24 -0.95 -11.61 4.30
CA THR A 24 0.03 -11.87 3.24
C THR A 24 -0.42 -11.26 1.91
N LEU A 25 0.53 -11.08 0.98
CA LEU A 25 0.23 -10.60 -0.37
C LEU A 25 -0.76 -11.52 -1.11
N GLU A 26 -0.61 -12.83 -0.96
CA GLU A 26 -1.52 -13.84 -1.53
C GLU A 26 -2.94 -13.72 -0.99
N GLN A 27 -3.10 -13.62 0.34
CA GLN A 27 -4.42 -13.43 0.96
C GLN A 27 -5.13 -12.16 0.47
N LEU A 28 -4.36 -11.10 0.19
CA LEU A 28 -4.92 -9.87 -0.37
C LEU A 28 -5.38 -10.06 -1.82
N LYS A 29 -4.63 -10.83 -2.62
CA LYS A 29 -5.00 -11.15 -4.01
C LYS A 29 -6.28 -11.98 -4.10
N ASP A 30 -6.51 -12.86 -3.13
CA ASP A 30 -7.75 -13.62 -3.03
C ASP A 30 -8.97 -12.77 -2.62
N ALA A 31 -8.73 -11.69 -1.87
CA ALA A 31 -9.80 -10.80 -1.39
C ALA A 31 -10.39 -9.89 -2.47
N GLY A 32 -9.65 -9.63 -3.55
CA GLY A 32 -10.15 -8.83 -4.68
C GLY A 32 -9.07 -8.36 -5.64
N ILE A 33 -9.51 -7.96 -6.85
CA ILE A 33 -8.63 -7.52 -7.93
C ILE A 33 -8.21 -6.06 -7.68
N PRO A 34 -6.90 -5.77 -7.60
CA PRO A 34 -6.43 -4.39 -7.47
C PRO A 34 -6.52 -3.63 -8.80
N ASP A 35 -6.66 -2.31 -8.72
CA ASP A 35 -6.61 -1.44 -9.89
C ASP A 35 -5.19 -1.32 -10.46
N LYS A 36 -4.18 -1.32 -9.57
CA LYS A 36 -2.76 -1.33 -9.95
C LYS A 36 -1.92 -2.13 -8.97
N GLU A 37 -0.91 -2.80 -9.51
CA GLU A 37 0.10 -3.53 -8.75
C GLU A 37 1.47 -3.24 -9.38
N TYR A 38 2.46 -2.81 -8.59
CA TYR A 38 3.79 -2.49 -9.08
C TYR A 38 4.85 -2.46 -7.98
N ASP A 39 6.09 -2.74 -8.36
CA ASP A 39 7.25 -2.50 -7.50
C ASP A 39 7.63 -1.03 -7.51
N HIS A 40 7.94 -0.49 -6.34
CA HIS A 40 8.45 0.87 -6.26
C HIS A 40 9.87 0.94 -6.87
N MET A 41 10.13 1.95 -7.71
CA MET A 41 11.39 2.01 -8.47
C MET A 41 12.64 2.13 -7.57
N ASN A 42 12.51 2.79 -6.42
CA ASN A 42 13.64 3.14 -5.54
C ASN A 42 13.52 2.57 -4.13
N LEU A 43 12.45 1.83 -3.83
CA LEU A 43 12.23 1.25 -2.51
C LEU A 43 12.06 -0.25 -2.69
N ASP A 44 12.57 -1.03 -1.75
CA ASP A 44 12.39 -2.49 -1.75
C ASP A 44 10.97 -2.86 -1.27
N GLN A 45 9.98 -2.37 -2.01
CA GLN A 45 8.59 -2.39 -1.66
C GLN A 45 7.73 -2.66 -2.89
N HIS A 46 6.66 -3.41 -2.63
CA HIS A 46 5.65 -3.77 -3.60
C HIS A 46 4.31 -3.14 -3.20
N PHE A 47 3.68 -2.44 -4.14
CA PHE A 47 2.46 -1.68 -3.90
C PHE A 47 1.27 -2.32 -4.59
N VAL A 48 0.20 -2.54 -3.83
CA VAL A 48 -1.10 -2.96 -4.32
C VAL A 48 -2.10 -1.83 -4.07
N VAL A 49 -2.75 -1.34 -5.12
CA VAL A 49 -3.54 -0.11 -5.08
C VAL A 49 -4.98 -0.36 -5.51
N TYR A 50 -5.92 0.07 -4.68
CA TYR A 50 -7.35 0.07 -4.95
C TYR A 50 -7.88 1.52 -5.05
N HIS A 51 -8.75 1.78 -6.01
CA HIS A 51 -9.41 3.06 -6.23
C HIS A 51 -10.64 3.17 -5.34
N MET A 52 -10.73 4.26 -4.57
CA MET A 52 -11.82 4.55 -3.63
C MET A 52 -12.34 5.97 -3.85
N GLY A 53 -12.82 6.25 -5.07
CA GLY A 53 -13.31 7.57 -5.45
C GLY A 53 -12.21 8.62 -5.48
N LYS A 54 -12.30 9.68 -4.66
CA LYS A 54 -11.25 10.71 -4.61
C LYS A 54 -9.94 10.26 -3.95
N TYR A 55 -9.88 9.03 -3.44
CA TYR A 55 -8.71 8.46 -2.79
C TYR A 55 -8.29 7.14 -3.43
N LYS A 56 -7.08 6.72 -3.10
CA LYS A 56 -6.54 5.39 -3.38
C LYS A 56 -6.17 4.73 -2.05
N LEU A 57 -6.56 3.47 -1.88
CA LEU A 57 -6.05 2.62 -0.81
C LEU A 57 -4.79 1.92 -1.34
N ARG A 58 -3.64 2.25 -0.77
CA ARG A 58 -2.35 1.66 -1.11
C ARG A 58 -1.92 0.72 0.02
N MET A 59 -1.89 -0.56 -0.27
CA MET A 59 -1.30 -1.60 0.57
C MET A 59 0.18 -1.73 0.22
N VAL A 60 1.04 -1.71 1.22
CA VAL A 60 2.51 -1.74 1.03
C VAL A 60 3.07 -3.01 1.62
N PHE A 61 3.74 -3.79 0.77
CA PHE A 61 4.44 -5.01 1.12
C PHE A 61 5.96 -4.82 0.90
N PRO A 62 6.82 -5.63 1.54
CA PRO A 62 8.16 -5.86 1.04
C PRO A 62 8.09 -6.37 -0.39
N LYS A 63 9.13 -6.13 -1.18
CA LYS A 63 9.21 -6.73 -2.51
C LYS A 63 9.25 -8.27 -2.38
N PRO A 64 8.38 -9.02 -3.07
CA PRO A 64 8.44 -10.48 -3.10
C PRO A 64 9.79 -10.98 -3.61
N THR A 65 10.32 -12.03 -2.98
CA THR A 65 11.55 -12.70 -3.39
C THR A 65 11.29 -14.19 -3.65
N ALA A 66 12.29 -14.92 -4.16
CA ALA A 66 12.18 -16.37 -4.31
C ALA A 66 11.99 -17.09 -2.96
N ASP A 67 12.63 -16.60 -1.91
CA ASP A 67 12.54 -17.18 -0.56
C ASP A 67 11.26 -16.78 0.17
N VAL A 68 10.73 -15.57 -0.11
CA VAL A 68 9.50 -15.04 0.47
C VAL A 68 8.60 -14.49 -0.65
N PRO A 69 7.89 -15.37 -1.37
CA PRO A 69 7.06 -14.97 -2.51
C PRO A 69 5.76 -14.26 -2.11
N SER A 70 5.31 -14.46 -0.87
CA SER A 70 4.08 -13.86 -0.33
C SER A 70 4.38 -13.17 1.00
N PRO A 71 5.01 -11.98 0.97
CA PRO A 71 5.43 -11.30 2.18
C PRO A 71 4.24 -10.70 2.93
N ASN A 72 4.47 -10.35 4.19
CA ASN A 72 3.47 -9.75 5.07
C ASN A 72 3.29 -8.24 4.78
N LEU A 73 2.08 -7.75 4.97
CA LEU A 73 1.73 -6.33 4.84
C LEU A 73 2.49 -5.46 5.84
N ILE A 74 3.15 -4.40 5.37
CA ILE A 74 3.88 -3.44 6.22
C ILE A 74 2.92 -2.36 6.73
N SER A 75 2.16 -1.77 5.80
CA SER A 75 1.31 -0.62 6.08
C SER A 75 0.19 -0.46 5.07
N VAL A 76 -0.82 0.30 5.47
CA VAL A 76 -1.93 0.72 4.62
C VAL A 76 -1.95 2.22 4.56
N SER A 77 -2.11 2.78 3.36
CA SER A 77 -2.15 4.22 3.13
C SER A 77 -3.43 4.61 2.41
N LEU A 78 -4.09 5.68 2.87
CA LEU A 78 -5.12 6.36 2.10
C LEU A 78 -4.50 7.59 1.45
N VAL A 79 -4.43 7.61 0.12
CA VAL A 79 -3.70 8.62 -0.66
C VAL A 79 -4.67 9.40 -1.54
N ASP A 80 -4.52 10.73 -1.63
CA ASP A 80 -5.29 11.53 -2.60
C ASP A 80 -5.01 11.08 -4.03
N ILE A 81 -6.04 10.85 -4.84
CA ILE A 81 -5.89 10.38 -6.22
C ILE A 81 -5.05 11.32 -7.09
N ASN A 82 -5.12 12.62 -6.81
CA ASN A 82 -4.41 13.66 -7.56
C ASN A 82 -2.96 13.83 -7.12
N TYR A 83 -2.58 13.17 -6.01
CA TYR A 83 -1.20 13.16 -5.56
C TYR A 83 -0.48 11.95 -6.18
N ALA A 84 0.34 12.22 -7.19
CA ALA A 84 1.32 11.27 -7.70
C ALA A 84 2.60 11.41 -6.87
N SER A 85 2.84 10.43 -5.99
CA SER A 85 4.13 10.23 -5.30
C SER A 85 5.09 9.49 -6.19
#